data_AF-A0A934TH39-F1
#
_entry.id   AF-A0A934TH39-F1
#
_cell.length_a   1.000
_cell.length_b   1.000
_cell.length_c   1.000
_cell.angle_alpha   90.00
_cell.angle_beta   90.00
_cell.angle_gamma   90.00
#
_symmetry.space_group_name_H-M   'P 1'
#
loop_
_entity.id
_entity.type
_entity.pdbx_description
1 polymer ?
#
loop_
_entity_poly.entity_id
_entity_poly.type
_entity_poly.pdbx_seq_one_letter_code
_entity_poly.pdbx_strand_id
1 'polypeptide(L)'
;MRKVLFVFCILGLLLSCSSDDSKINSSLIGTWRISEINNDPGYGSGVFRKIKSDKTLVFKHDNEITSNGSLCENTTVSDSPSSGTFEINENSTTSGTIRPSGCNPGLSNPMLSIHFEIKESILFVYYPCIEGCAAKYVKQ
;
A
#
# COMPACT_ATOMS: atom_id res chain seq x y z
N MET A 1 35.79 54.11 -23.86
CA MET A 1 36.29 53.47 -22.62
C MET A 1 35.28 53.70 -21.51
N ARG A 2 35.10 52.70 -20.62
CA ARG A 2 34.38 52.76 -19.30
C ARG A 2 32.84 52.90 -19.41
N LYS A 3 31.95 52.13 -18.77
CA LYS A 3 31.95 51.03 -17.75
C LYS A 3 30.62 50.26 -17.94
N VAL A 4 30.62 48.92 -18.02
CA VAL A 4 30.14 47.97 -16.97
C VAL A 4 28.67 48.22 -16.58
N LEU A 5 27.72 47.44 -17.14
CA LEU A 5 27.17 46.18 -16.59
C LEU A 5 26.02 46.43 -15.59
N PHE A 6 24.79 46.48 -16.10
CA PHE A 6 23.52 46.44 -15.35
C PHE A 6 22.48 46.06 -16.43
N VAL A 7 21.63 45.04 -16.36
CA VAL A 7 21.06 44.29 -15.25
C VAL A 7 20.74 42.90 -15.81
N PHE A 8 21.41 41.85 -15.31
CA PHE A 8 21.01 40.47 -15.54
C PHE A 8 19.87 40.17 -14.55
N CYS A 9 18.66 40.65 -14.88
CA CYS A 9 17.47 40.42 -14.07
C CYS A 9 16.74 39.18 -14.59
N ILE A 10 16.57 38.24 -13.68
CA ILE A 10 15.40 37.37 -13.60
C ILE A 10 15.34 36.30 -14.70
N LEU A 11 16.13 35.24 -14.55
CA LEU A 11 15.75 33.90 -15.04
C LEU A 11 16.61 32.83 -14.36
N GLY A 12 16.34 32.51 -13.09
CA GLY A 12 17.14 31.51 -12.38
C GLY A 12 16.59 30.99 -11.07
N LEU A 13 15.30 31.16 -10.76
CA LEU A 13 14.74 30.76 -9.46
C LEU A 13 13.56 29.79 -9.53
N LEU A 14 13.35 29.08 -10.65
CA LEU A 14 12.28 28.07 -10.76
C LEU A 14 12.80 26.68 -11.10
N LEU A 15 13.84 26.23 -10.41
CA LEU A 15 14.15 24.80 -10.28
C LEU A 15 14.15 24.41 -8.81
N SER A 16 13.02 24.61 -8.12
CA SER A 16 12.71 23.86 -6.91
C SER A 16 11.73 22.76 -7.28
N CYS A 17 12.22 21.79 -8.06
CA CYS A 17 11.58 20.49 -8.12
C CYS A 17 12.14 19.68 -6.94
N SER A 18 11.50 19.79 -5.77
CA SER A 18 11.66 18.77 -4.73
C SER A 18 10.48 17.82 -4.86
N SER A 19 10.52 16.94 -5.85
CA SER A 19 9.78 15.69 -5.70
C SER A 19 10.59 14.87 -4.70
N ASP A 20 10.15 14.89 -3.43
CA ASP A 20 10.60 13.93 -2.42
C ASP A 20 10.08 12.54 -2.84
N ASP A 21 10.64 11.99 -3.92
CA ASP A 21 10.31 10.66 -4.44
C ASP A 21 10.90 9.54 -3.56
N SER A 22 11.58 9.88 -2.47
CA SER A 22 12.49 8.98 -1.74
C SER A 22 11.91 8.41 -0.44
N LYS A 23 10.68 7.87 -0.46
CA LYS A 23 10.22 6.97 0.62
C LYS A 23 9.69 5.61 0.13
N ILE A 24 9.48 5.43 -1.17
CA ILE A 24 8.95 4.17 -1.69
C ILE A 24 10.08 3.15 -1.78
N ASN A 25 10.01 2.11 -0.95
CA ASN A 25 10.94 0.99 -1.05
C ASN A 25 10.67 0.19 -2.34
N SER A 26 11.66 0.12 -3.22
CA SER A 26 11.58 -0.64 -4.48
C SER A 26 11.25 -2.13 -4.27
N SER A 27 11.50 -2.68 -3.08
CA SER A 27 11.12 -4.05 -2.74
C SER A 27 9.60 -4.24 -2.67
N LEU A 28 8.82 -3.21 -2.34
CA LEU A 28 7.36 -3.26 -2.26
C LEU A 28 6.71 -3.21 -3.65
N ILE A 29 7.28 -2.43 -4.57
CA ILE A 29 6.72 -2.22 -5.91
C ILE A 29 6.67 -3.54 -6.71
N GLY A 30 5.56 -3.75 -7.42
CA GLY A 30 5.31 -4.92 -8.24
C GLY A 30 4.08 -5.72 -7.81
N THR A 31 3.95 -6.92 -8.36
CA THR A 31 2.79 -7.80 -8.17
C THR A 31 3.04 -8.81 -7.05
N TRP A 32 2.06 -8.95 -6.18
CA TRP A 32 2.05 -9.84 -5.02
C TRP A 32 0.84 -10.74 -5.10
N ARG A 33 1.02 -12.06 -5.08
CA ARG A 33 -0.08 -13.04 -5.09
C ARG A 33 -0.33 -13.59 -3.70
N ILE A 34 -1.60 -13.71 -3.32
CA ILE A 34 -1.98 -14.27 -2.02
C ILE A 34 -1.53 -15.72 -1.90
N SER A 35 -1.09 -16.13 -0.71
CA SER A 35 -0.56 -17.47 -0.44
C SER A 35 -1.19 -18.10 0.81
N GLU A 36 -1.45 -17.29 1.84
CA GLU A 36 -2.09 -17.73 3.07
C GLU A 36 -3.08 -16.67 3.56
N ILE A 37 -4.11 -17.11 4.27
CA ILE A 37 -5.10 -16.24 4.89
C ILE A 37 -5.40 -16.71 6.33
N ASN A 38 -5.62 -15.75 7.21
CA ASN A 38 -6.14 -15.97 8.55
C ASN A 38 -7.38 -15.09 8.75
N ASN A 39 -8.49 -15.72 9.11
CA ASN A 39 -9.72 -15.07 9.56
C ASN A 39 -10.09 -15.78 10.88
N ASP A 40 -9.69 -15.22 12.01
CA ASP A 40 -9.97 -15.82 13.32
C ASP A 40 -11.47 -15.68 13.64
N PRO A 41 -12.16 -16.78 13.99
CA PRO A 41 -13.57 -16.75 14.38
C PRO A 41 -13.81 -16.37 15.86
N GLY A 42 -12.78 -16.00 16.63
CA GLY A 42 -12.96 -15.41 17.96
C GLY A 42 -12.63 -16.25 19.17
N TYR A 43 -12.17 -17.47 18.94
CA TYR A 43 -11.81 -18.40 20.01
C TYR A 43 -10.30 -18.43 20.27
N GLY A 44 -9.55 -17.46 19.71
CA GLY A 44 -8.08 -17.38 19.80
C GLY A 44 -7.37 -18.47 19.02
N SER A 45 -8.00 -18.97 17.96
CA SER A 45 -7.53 -20.11 17.16
C SER A 45 -7.05 -19.71 15.77
N GLY A 46 -6.98 -18.40 15.50
CA GLY A 46 -6.56 -17.82 14.23
C GLY A 46 -5.18 -18.32 13.83
N VAL A 47 -5.13 -19.05 12.72
CA VAL A 47 -3.89 -19.53 12.12
C VAL A 47 -3.93 -19.25 10.63
N PHE A 48 -2.78 -18.91 10.07
CA PHE A 48 -2.64 -18.80 8.63
C PHE A 48 -2.82 -20.18 7.99
N ARG A 49 -3.69 -20.25 6.98
CA ARG A 49 -3.89 -21.45 6.16
C ARG A 49 -3.47 -21.17 4.74
N LYS A 50 -2.72 -22.09 4.15
CA LYS A 50 -2.38 -22.07 2.72
C LYS A 50 -3.64 -22.17 1.88
N ILE A 51 -3.69 -21.36 0.83
CA ILE A 51 -4.82 -21.31 -0.10
C ILE A 51 -4.35 -21.40 -1.54
N LYS A 52 -5.29 -21.71 -2.45
CA LYS A 52 -5.10 -21.60 -3.90
C LYS A 52 -6.04 -20.49 -4.39
N SER A 53 -5.46 -19.36 -4.77
CA SER A 53 -6.20 -18.21 -5.29
C SER A 53 -5.31 -17.45 -6.27
N ASP A 54 -5.96 -16.80 -7.23
CA ASP A 54 -5.34 -15.92 -8.20
C ASP A 54 -5.41 -14.45 -7.77
N LYS A 55 -5.85 -14.15 -6.53
CA LYS A 55 -5.91 -12.79 -6.01
C LYS A 55 -4.51 -12.17 -5.94
N THR A 56 -4.37 -10.99 -6.52
CA THR A 56 -3.13 -10.23 -6.54
C THR A 56 -3.32 -8.81 -6.02
N LEU A 57 -2.24 -8.25 -5.48
CA LEU A 57 -2.07 -6.83 -5.20
C LEU A 57 -0.93 -6.31 -6.08
N VAL A 58 -1.05 -5.11 -6.61
CA VAL A 58 -0.01 -4.45 -7.40
C VAL A 58 0.27 -3.08 -6.79
N PHE A 59 1.47 -2.90 -6.25
CA PHE A 59 1.95 -1.61 -5.73
C PHE A 59 2.70 -0.87 -6.84
N LYS A 60 2.33 0.38 -7.10
CA LYS A 60 2.90 1.23 -8.17
C LYS A 60 3.72 2.39 -7.59
N HIS A 61 4.55 3.01 -8.42
CA HIS A 61 5.49 4.07 -8.03
C HIS A 61 4.83 5.41 -7.64
N ASP A 62 3.55 5.59 -7.90
CA ASP A 62 2.75 6.80 -7.67
C ASP A 62 1.83 6.70 -6.44
N ASN A 63 2.22 5.87 -5.46
CA ASN A 63 1.41 5.56 -4.28
C ASN A 63 0.05 4.92 -4.60
N GLU A 64 -0.16 4.43 -5.82
CA GLU A 64 -1.36 3.68 -6.21
C GLU A 64 -1.21 2.19 -5.91
N ILE A 65 -2.30 1.57 -5.46
CA ILE A 65 -2.42 0.12 -5.33
C ILE A 65 -3.65 -0.37 -6.07
N THR A 66 -3.52 -1.47 -6.82
CA THR A 66 -4.64 -2.16 -7.47
C THR A 66 -4.71 -3.62 -7.04
N SER A 67 -5.90 -4.19 -7.08
CA SER A 67 -6.16 -5.61 -6.82
C SER A 67 -7.16 -6.13 -7.84
N ASN A 68 -7.00 -7.39 -8.27
CA ASN A 68 -8.02 -8.06 -9.09
C ASN A 68 -9.22 -8.58 -8.27
N GLY A 69 -9.15 -8.51 -6.95
CA GLY A 69 -10.28 -8.71 -6.02
C GLY A 69 -10.46 -7.52 -5.07
N SER A 70 -11.35 -7.64 -4.09
CA SER A 70 -11.59 -6.58 -3.11
C SER A 70 -10.34 -6.25 -2.29
N LEU A 71 -10.07 -4.95 -2.14
CA LEU A 71 -9.13 -4.38 -1.19
C LEU A 71 -9.78 -4.12 0.17
N CYS A 72 -11.11 -4.06 0.26
CA CYS A 72 -11.82 -3.73 1.49
C CYS A 72 -11.86 -4.87 2.50
N GLU A 73 -11.68 -6.11 2.03
CA GLU A 73 -11.96 -7.32 2.80
C GLU A 73 -10.79 -8.30 2.72
N ASN A 74 -10.60 -9.06 3.81
CA ASN A 74 -9.67 -10.17 3.83
C ASN A 74 -10.29 -11.40 3.14
N THR A 75 -10.30 -11.38 1.81
CA THR A 75 -10.88 -12.43 0.96
C THR A 75 -9.86 -13.03 0.01
N THR A 76 -10.14 -14.24 -0.48
CA THR A 76 -9.38 -14.92 -1.53
C THR A 76 -10.01 -14.76 -2.92
N VAL A 77 -11.16 -14.08 -2.99
CA VAL A 77 -11.91 -13.85 -4.23
C VAL A 77 -11.17 -12.84 -5.12
N SER A 78 -11.17 -13.09 -6.44
CA SER A 78 -10.40 -12.34 -7.45
C SER A 78 -11.24 -11.94 -8.67
N ASP A 79 -12.52 -11.61 -8.45
CA ASP A 79 -13.52 -11.25 -9.48
C ASP A 79 -14.09 -9.83 -9.31
N SER A 80 -13.60 -9.11 -8.31
CA SER A 80 -14.11 -7.81 -7.87
C SER A 80 -12.96 -6.80 -7.83
N PRO A 81 -12.45 -6.34 -8.99
CA PRO A 81 -11.31 -5.46 -9.04
C PRO A 81 -11.52 -4.18 -8.22
N SER A 82 -10.48 -3.75 -7.53
CA SER A 82 -10.51 -2.53 -6.71
C SER A 82 -9.16 -1.85 -6.70
N SER A 83 -9.16 -0.58 -6.33
CA SER A 83 -7.97 0.26 -6.27
C SER A 83 -7.96 1.14 -5.03
N GLY A 84 -6.84 1.80 -4.78
CA GLY A 84 -6.66 2.71 -3.68
C GLY A 84 -5.29 3.36 -3.71
N THR A 85 -4.92 3.94 -2.57
CA THR A 85 -3.58 4.47 -2.35
C THR A 85 -2.88 3.74 -1.22
N PHE A 86 -1.56 3.84 -1.17
CA PHE A 86 -0.76 3.37 -0.04
C PHE A 86 0.26 4.41 0.39
N GLU A 87 0.65 4.33 1.65
CA GLU A 87 1.62 5.24 2.25
C GLU A 87 2.59 4.45 3.14
N ILE A 88 3.89 4.75 3.05
CA ILE A 88 4.92 4.16 3.90
C ILE A 88 5.00 4.95 5.21
N ASN A 89 5.09 4.25 6.34
CA ASN A 89 5.23 4.91 7.65
C ASN A 89 6.54 5.72 7.71
N GLU A 90 6.52 6.88 8.36
CA GLU A 90 7.64 7.84 8.35
C GLU A 90 9.00 7.25 8.75
N ASN A 91 9.02 6.26 9.65
CA ASN A 91 10.22 5.62 10.18
C ASN A 91 10.39 4.17 9.71
N SER A 92 9.77 3.79 8.59
CA SER A 92 9.86 2.43 8.04
C SER A 92 10.14 2.47 6.54
N THR A 93 10.76 1.42 6.02
CA THR A 93 10.86 1.17 4.57
C THR A 93 10.04 -0.05 4.17
N THR A 94 9.46 -0.78 5.12
CA THR A 94 8.80 -2.07 4.85
C THR A 94 7.37 -2.12 5.35
N SER A 95 6.86 -1.11 6.05
CA SER A 95 5.50 -1.08 6.60
C SER A 95 4.78 0.21 6.27
N GLY A 96 3.46 0.12 6.15
CA GLY A 96 2.63 1.26 5.79
C GLY A 96 1.15 1.02 5.97
N THR A 97 0.36 1.87 5.32
CA THR A 97 -1.10 1.77 5.27
C THR A 97 -1.61 1.74 3.83
N ILE A 98 -2.67 0.99 3.59
CA ILE A 98 -3.46 0.97 2.36
C ILE A 98 -4.79 1.64 2.66
N ARG A 99 -5.21 2.54 1.78
CA ARG A 99 -6.49 3.23 1.78
C ARG A 99 -7.24 2.87 0.51
N PRO A 100 -8.11 1.86 0.54
CA PRO A 100 -8.85 1.50 -0.66
C PRO A 100 -9.90 2.56 -1.01
N SER A 101 -10.12 2.76 -2.30
CA SER A 101 -11.18 3.62 -2.81
C SER A 101 -12.52 2.88 -2.77
N GLY A 102 -13.57 3.55 -2.30
CA GLY A 102 -14.94 3.04 -2.41
C GLY A 102 -15.32 1.93 -1.43
N CYS A 103 -14.54 1.69 -0.37
CA CYS A 103 -15.06 0.91 0.75
C CYS A 103 -16.13 1.72 1.47
N ASN A 104 -17.29 1.12 1.75
CA ASN A 104 -18.29 1.75 2.60
C ASN A 104 -17.83 1.64 4.07
N PRO A 105 -17.41 2.73 4.73
CA PRO A 105 -17.22 2.69 6.17
C PRO A 105 -18.59 2.46 6.79
N GLY A 106 -18.83 1.30 7.38
CA GLY A 106 -19.99 1.12 8.25
C GLY A 106 -19.95 2.11 9.42
N LEU A 107 -21.06 2.21 10.17
CA LEU A 107 -21.23 3.10 11.33
C LEU A 107 -20.15 2.93 12.43
N SER A 108 -19.30 1.91 12.35
CA SER A 108 -18.25 1.57 13.32
C SER A 108 -16.81 1.82 12.85
N ASN A 109 -16.56 2.22 11.59
CA ASN A 109 -15.17 2.43 11.14
C ASN A 109 -15.06 3.53 10.07
N PRO A 110 -15.04 4.83 10.45
CA PRO A 110 -15.05 5.96 9.51
C PRO A 110 -13.80 6.06 8.63
N MET A 111 -12.76 5.23 8.85
CA MET A 111 -11.60 5.15 7.97
C MET A 111 -11.02 3.73 8.01
N LEU A 112 -11.32 2.93 6.98
CA LEU A 112 -10.72 1.61 6.79
C LEU A 112 -9.20 1.75 6.57
N SER A 113 -8.42 1.70 7.65
CA SER A 113 -6.97 1.69 7.59
C SER A 113 -6.49 0.25 7.58
N ILE A 114 -6.02 -0.21 6.43
CA ILE A 114 -5.41 -1.53 6.27
C ILE A 114 -3.92 -1.37 6.46
N HIS A 115 -3.34 -2.09 7.41
CA HIS A 115 -1.90 -2.04 7.65
C HIS A 115 -1.19 -3.09 6.81
N PHE A 116 0.04 -2.82 6.41
CA PHE A 116 0.89 -3.85 5.80
C PHE A 116 2.32 -3.77 6.31
N GLU A 117 3.03 -4.88 6.21
CA GLU A 117 4.47 -4.94 6.41
C GLU A 117 5.12 -6.04 5.57
N ILE A 118 6.37 -5.84 5.18
CA ILE A 118 7.21 -6.85 4.54
C ILE A 118 8.18 -7.42 5.57
N LYS A 119 8.12 -8.73 5.78
CA LYS A 119 9.05 -9.50 6.62
C LYS A 119 9.54 -10.69 5.82
N GLU A 120 10.85 -10.89 5.73
CA GLU A 120 11.45 -12.06 5.06
C GLU A 120 10.91 -12.28 3.63
N SER A 121 10.74 -11.20 2.86
CA SER A 121 10.19 -11.21 1.50
C SER A 121 8.71 -11.64 1.38
N ILE A 122 7.99 -11.73 2.49
CA ILE A 122 6.55 -11.95 2.55
C ILE A 122 5.88 -10.62 2.88
N LEU A 123 4.86 -10.27 2.10
CA LEU A 123 3.99 -9.13 2.39
C LEU A 123 2.84 -9.61 3.28
N PHE A 124 2.76 -9.07 4.49
CA PHE A 124 1.65 -9.23 5.41
C PHE A 124 0.69 -8.06 5.24
N VAL A 125 -0.60 -8.33 5.10
CA VAL A 125 -1.65 -7.32 5.04
C VAL A 125 -2.66 -7.61 6.13
N TYR A 126 -2.92 -6.63 6.99
CA TYR A 126 -3.78 -6.70 8.16
C TYR A 126 -5.05 -5.90 7.93
N TYR A 127 -6.17 -6.60 7.89
CA TYR A 127 -7.48 -6.02 7.67
C TYR A 127 -8.14 -5.78 9.03
N PRO A 128 -8.87 -4.66 9.19
CA PRO A 128 -9.58 -4.39 10.44
C PRO A 128 -10.71 -5.41 10.63
N CYS A 129 -10.66 -6.15 11.73
CA CYS A 129 -11.74 -6.98 12.21
C CYS A 129 -11.59 -7.23 13.72
N ILE A 130 -12.63 -7.78 14.36
CA ILE A 130 -12.70 -7.91 15.82
C ILE A 130 -11.66 -8.90 16.36
N GLU A 131 -11.40 -9.99 15.63
CA GLU A 131 -10.72 -11.18 16.19
C GLU A 131 -9.40 -11.53 15.47
N GLY A 132 -9.06 -10.80 14.41
CA GLY A 132 -7.79 -10.91 13.68
C GLY A 132 -7.95 -11.39 12.25
N CYS A 133 -7.62 -10.53 11.29
CA CYS A 133 -7.76 -10.79 9.86
C CYS A 133 -6.49 -10.36 9.14
N ALA A 134 -5.80 -11.34 8.55
CA ALA A 134 -4.57 -11.08 7.83
C ALA A 134 -4.42 -11.98 6.61
N ALA A 135 -3.64 -11.52 5.64
CA ALA A 135 -3.21 -12.31 4.50
C ALA A 135 -1.71 -12.18 4.27
N LYS A 136 -1.10 -13.27 3.80
CA LYS A 136 0.28 -13.29 3.33
C LYS A 136 0.31 -13.36 1.83
N TYR A 137 1.13 -12.51 1.22
CA TYR A 137 1.37 -12.48 -0.20
C TYR A 137 2.85 -12.72 -0.50
N VAL A 138 3.10 -13.37 -1.63
CA VAL A 138 4.43 -13.62 -2.16
C VAL A 138 4.57 -12.87 -3.47
N LYS A 139 5.74 -12.25 -3.68
CA LYS A 139 6.04 -11.51 -4.91
C LYS A 139 6.05 -12.45 -6.11
N GLN A 140 5.48 -12.01 -7.24
CA GLN A 140 5.48 -12.75 -8.51
C GLN A 140 6.71 -12.44 -9.36
#